data_AF-A0A2V9FEH7-F1
#
_entry.id   AF-A0A2V9FEH7-F1
#
_cell.length_a   1.000
_cell.length_b   1.000
_cell.length_c   1.000
_cell.angle_alpha   90.00
_cell.angle_beta   90.00
_cell.angle_gamma   90.00
#
_symmetry.space_group_name_H-M   'P 1'
#
loop_
_entity.id
_entity.type
_entity.pdbx_description
1 polymer ?
#
loop_
_entity_poly.entity_id
_entity_poly.type
_entity_poly.pdbx_seq_one_letter_code
_entity_poly.pdbx_strand_id
1 'polypeptide(L)'
;MEQAAFSPRPVVGAIVVVSGLAVSFLLWLLYGHHASADFAGRWMFLPALNALLNGLCAIALCVGLYFIKHHNKEAHRTSMLLAFAFSSVFLISYIVNHALHGDTMFPGHGPVRTLYLSILASHVILSIVALPLVLTTLFFSLTGRFAMHRRIARWTFPIWLYVSITGVVVFAFLKAYAY
;
A
#
# COMPACT_ATOMS: atom_id res chain seq x y z
N MET A 1 -17.24 27.13 27.19
CA MET A 1 -16.33 27.06 26.02
C MET A 1 -16.84 26.01 25.06
N GLU A 2 -17.61 26.42 24.05
CA GLU A 2 -17.94 25.54 22.91
C GLU A 2 -16.64 25.09 22.25
N GLN A 3 -16.30 23.81 22.36
CA GLN A 3 -15.30 23.23 21.49
C GLN A 3 -15.90 23.24 20.08
N ALA A 4 -15.52 24.22 19.27
CA ALA A 4 -15.88 24.29 17.86
C ALA A 4 -15.62 22.91 17.25
N ALA A 5 -16.69 22.18 16.91
CA ALA A 5 -16.60 20.82 16.44
C ALA A 5 -15.80 20.82 15.13
N PHE A 6 -14.52 20.46 15.20
CA PHE A 6 -13.60 20.54 14.08
C PHE A 6 -14.19 19.78 12.89
N SER A 7 -14.45 20.46 11.77
CA SER A 7 -15.02 19.79 10.60
C SER A 7 -13.99 18.80 10.03
N PRO A 8 -14.37 17.54 9.73
CA PRO A 8 -13.43 16.58 9.17
C PRO A 8 -13.15 16.85 7.69
N ARG A 9 -14.01 17.64 7.03
CA ARG A 9 -13.96 17.93 5.58
C ARG A 9 -12.62 18.53 5.12
N PRO A 10 -12.06 19.59 5.75
CA PRO A 10 -10.77 20.13 5.34
C PRO A 10 -9.63 19.12 5.48
N VAL A 11 -9.63 18.26 6.51
CA VAL A 11 -8.57 17.25 6.70
C VAL A 11 -8.68 16.15 5.66
N VAL A 12 -9.88 15.64 5.39
CA VAL A 12 -10.09 14.66 4.32
C VAL A 12 -9.69 15.26 2.97
N GLY A 13 -10.01 16.52 2.71
CA GLY A 13 -9.54 17.25 1.54
C GLY A 13 -8.01 17.31 1.45
N ALA A 14 -7.33 17.65 2.55
CA ALA A 14 -5.87 17.65 2.62
C ALA A 14 -5.27 16.26 2.39
N ILE A 15 -5.85 15.19 2.96
CA ILE A 15 -5.41 13.81 2.73
C ILE A 15 -5.49 13.45 1.24
N VAL A 16 -6.59 13.81 0.57
CA VAL A 16 -6.76 13.57 -0.87
C VAL A 16 -5.72 14.33 -1.68
N VAL A 17 -5.49 15.61 -1.36
CA VAL A 17 -4.47 16.43 -2.05
C VAL A 17 -3.07 15.85 -1.85
N VAL A 18 -2.68 15.54 -0.61
CA VAL A 18 -1.36 14.94 -0.31
C VAL A 18 -1.20 13.59 -1.00
N SER A 19 -2.24 12.76 -1.01
CA SER A 19 -2.22 11.47 -1.71
C SER A 19 -2.07 11.68 -3.22
N GLY A 20 -2.77 12.66 -3.80
CA GLY A 20 -2.65 13.01 -5.22
C GLY A 20 -1.25 13.51 -5.59
N LEU A 21 -0.62 14.32 -4.73
CA LEU A 21 0.76 14.75 -4.91
C LEU A 21 1.74 13.57 -4.82
N ALA A 22 1.55 12.67 -3.85
CA ALA A 22 2.38 11.47 -3.72
C ALA A 22 2.26 10.56 -4.94
N VAL A 23 1.04 10.34 -5.46
CA VAL A 23 0.80 9.56 -6.68
C VAL A 23 1.43 10.24 -7.89
N SER A 24 1.30 11.56 -8.02
CA SER A 24 1.91 12.32 -9.11
C SER A 24 3.43 12.22 -9.09
N PHE A 25 4.03 12.29 -7.89
CA PHE A 25 5.47 12.07 -7.70
C PHE A 25 5.89 10.65 -8.09
N LEU A 26 5.13 9.62 -7.71
CA LEU A 26 5.40 8.24 -8.12
C LEU A 26 5.33 8.06 -9.64
N LEU A 27 4.31 8.62 -10.29
CA LEU A 27 4.19 8.57 -11.75
C LEU A 27 5.36 9.28 -12.43
N TRP A 28 5.78 10.44 -11.93
CA TRP A 28 6.97 11.13 -12.44
C TRP A 28 8.24 10.29 -12.24
N LEU A 29 8.40 9.65 -11.07
CA LEU A 29 9.54 8.78 -10.81
C LEU A 29 9.57 7.57 -11.76
N LEU A 30 8.42 6.95 -12.02
CA LEU A 30 8.28 5.77 -12.88
C LEU A 30 8.54 6.11 -14.36
N TYR A 31 7.98 7.20 -14.87
CA TYR A 31 8.02 7.52 -16.31
C TYR A 31 9.09 8.54 -16.71
N GLY A 32 9.52 9.39 -15.78
CA GLY A 32 10.42 10.51 -16.04
C GLY A 32 11.85 10.31 -15.56
N HIS A 33 12.09 9.41 -14.60
CA HIS A 33 13.43 9.16 -14.06
C HIS A 33 14.01 7.86 -14.60
N HIS A 34 14.93 7.95 -15.55
CA HIS A 34 15.70 6.79 -16.00
C HIS A 34 16.67 6.35 -14.90
N ALA A 35 16.54 5.12 -14.41
CA ALA A 35 17.40 4.57 -13.37
C ALA A 35 18.87 4.53 -13.82
N SER A 36 19.78 4.90 -12.92
CA SER A 36 21.22 4.87 -13.18
C SER A 36 21.74 3.43 -13.11
N ALA A 37 22.32 2.94 -14.21
CA ALA A 37 22.80 1.56 -14.37
C ALA A 37 23.86 1.14 -13.32
N ASP A 38 24.53 2.10 -12.69
CA ASP A 38 25.63 1.85 -11.75
C ASP A 38 25.20 1.23 -10.41
N PHE A 39 23.92 1.28 -10.05
CA PHE A 39 23.43 0.83 -8.73
C PHE A 39 22.74 -0.54 -8.72
N ALA A 40 22.46 -1.13 -9.89
CA ALA A 40 21.66 -2.34 -10.02
C ALA A 40 22.23 -3.58 -9.30
N GLY A 41 23.54 -3.63 -9.06
CA GLY A 41 24.19 -4.80 -8.44
C GLY A 41 24.11 -4.87 -6.90
N ARG A 42 23.96 -3.74 -6.19
CA ARG A 42 24.06 -3.72 -4.71
C ARG A 42 22.72 -3.94 -3.99
N TRP A 43 21.60 -3.80 -4.70
CA TRP A 43 20.28 -3.68 -4.08
C TRP A 43 19.26 -4.69 -4.61
N MET A 44 19.72 -5.82 -5.17
CA MET A 44 18.86 -6.90 -5.70
C MET A 44 17.90 -7.53 -4.67
N PHE A 45 18.09 -7.28 -3.37
CA PHE A 45 17.20 -7.75 -2.32
C PHE A 45 15.95 -6.86 -2.12
N LEU A 46 15.92 -5.64 -2.68
CA LEU A 46 14.82 -4.69 -2.48
C LEU A 46 13.45 -5.24 -2.96
N PRO A 47 13.33 -5.93 -4.11
CA PRO A 47 12.07 -6.57 -4.50
C PRO A 47 11.59 -7.63 -3.49
N ALA A 48 12.52 -8.41 -2.93
CA ALA A 48 12.20 -9.42 -1.92
C ALA A 48 11.78 -8.78 -0.59
N LEU A 49 12.44 -7.69 -0.18
CA LEU A 49 12.06 -6.89 0.98
C LEU A 49 10.65 -6.29 0.80
N ASN A 50 10.37 -5.76 -0.39
CA ASN A 50 9.06 -5.22 -0.74
C ASN A 50 7.94 -6.26 -0.65
N ALA A 51 8.20 -7.48 -1.12
CA ALA A 51 7.27 -8.60 -0.99
C ALA A 51 7.10 -9.01 0.48
N LEU A 52 8.17 -9.09 1.25
CA LEU A 52 8.12 -9.41 2.69
C LEU A 52 7.27 -8.38 3.45
N LEU A 53 7.50 -7.09 3.24
CA LEU A 53 6.75 -6.02 3.90
C LEU A 53 5.25 -6.06 3.56
N ASN A 54 4.90 -6.35 2.30
CA ASN A 54 3.52 -6.58 1.91
C ASN A 54 2.90 -7.82 2.57
N GLY A 55 3.65 -8.91 2.67
CA GLY A 55 3.22 -10.12 3.38
C GLY A 55 2.97 -9.85 4.86
N LEU A 56 3.89 -9.16 5.53
CA LEU A 56 3.75 -8.74 6.93
C LEU A 56 2.55 -7.79 7.11
N CYS A 57 2.31 -6.88 6.16
CA CYS A 57 1.13 -6.03 6.15
C CYS A 57 -0.16 -6.85 6.06
N ALA A 58 -0.25 -7.79 5.10
CA ALA A 58 -1.40 -8.67 4.95
C ALA A 58 -1.68 -9.48 6.22
N ILE A 59 -0.64 -10.02 6.86
CA ILE A 59 -0.76 -10.75 8.12
C ILE A 59 -1.29 -9.82 9.22
N ALA A 60 -0.72 -8.62 9.38
CA ALA A 60 -1.17 -7.65 10.37
C ALA A 60 -2.62 -7.20 10.14
N LEU A 61 -3.08 -7.11 8.89
CA LEU A 61 -4.49 -6.85 8.56
C LEU A 61 -5.39 -8.01 8.99
N CYS A 62 -5.04 -9.25 8.65
CA CYS A 62 -5.79 -10.43 9.06
C CYS A 62 -5.87 -10.59 10.58
N VAL A 63 -4.75 -10.39 11.28
CA VAL A 63 -4.68 -10.39 12.75
C VAL A 63 -5.52 -9.26 13.34
N GLY A 64 -5.48 -8.08 12.72
CA GLY A 64 -6.30 -6.94 13.13
C GLY A 64 -7.80 -7.19 12.96
N LEU A 65 -8.19 -7.91 11.90
CA LEU A 65 -9.57 -8.36 11.68
C LEU A 65 -9.99 -9.39 12.73
N TYR A 66 -9.10 -10.32 13.08
CA TYR A 66 -9.34 -11.29 14.15
C TYR A 66 -9.62 -10.58 15.48
N PHE A 67 -8.79 -9.61 15.88
CA PHE A 67 -8.96 -8.91 17.16
C PHE A 67 -10.25 -8.09 17.23
N ILE A 68 -10.65 -7.40 16.15
CA ILE A 68 -11.89 -6.61 16.18
C ILE A 68 -13.13 -7.51 16.22
N LYS A 69 -13.08 -8.70 15.61
CA LYS A 69 -14.15 -9.71 15.73
C LYS A 69 -14.29 -10.26 17.15
N HIS A 70 -13.21 -10.31 17.91
CA HIS A 70 -13.19 -10.69 19.33
C HIS A 70 -13.33 -9.50 20.28
N HIS A 71 -13.79 -8.35 19.77
CA HIS A 71 -14.00 -7.12 20.54
C HIS A 71 -12.75 -6.53 21.22
N ASN A 72 -11.55 -7.02 20.90
CA ASN A 72 -10.29 -6.49 21.43
C ASN A 72 -9.82 -5.30 20.58
N LYS A 73 -10.32 -4.11 20.93
CA LYS A 73 -10.04 -2.85 20.21
C LYS A 73 -8.59 -2.40 20.29
N GLU A 74 -7.93 -2.65 21.43
CA GLU A 74 -6.54 -2.26 21.65
C GLU A 74 -5.61 -3.06 20.74
N ALA A 75 -5.73 -4.40 20.76
CA ALA A 75 -4.96 -5.26 19.89
C ALA A 75 -5.24 -5.01 18.40
N HIS A 76 -6.51 -4.74 18.04
CA HIS A 76 -6.86 -4.30 16.68
C HIS A 76 -6.10 -3.02 16.29
N ARG A 77 -6.10 -2.00 17.15
CA ARG A 77 -5.41 -0.72 16.89
C ARG A 77 -3.92 -0.94 16.68
N THR A 78 -3.28 -1.73 17.53
CA THR A 78 -1.84 -2.04 17.40
C THR A 78 -1.55 -2.76 16.09
N SER A 79 -2.38 -3.74 15.72
CA SER A 79 -2.25 -4.45 14.44
C SER A 79 -2.42 -3.54 13.22
N MET A 80 -3.38 -2.61 13.25
CA MET A 80 -3.59 -1.63 12.18
C MET A 80 -2.46 -0.61 12.06
N LEU A 81 -1.85 -0.20 13.17
CA LEU A 81 -0.67 0.66 13.17
C LEU A 81 0.57 -0.07 12.61
N LEU A 82 0.75 -1.35 12.95
CA LEU A 82 1.80 -2.19 12.36
C LEU A 82 1.60 -2.36 10.85
N ALA A 83 0.37 -2.66 10.41
CA ALA A 83 0.05 -2.76 8.99
C ALA A 83 0.37 -1.45 8.24
N PHE A 84 0.05 -0.30 8.84
CA PHE A 84 0.38 1.02 8.30
C PHE A 84 1.89 1.28 8.25
N ALA A 85 2.62 0.90 9.31
CA ALA A 85 4.08 1.01 9.35
C ALA A 85 4.73 0.17 8.24
N PHE A 86 4.34 -1.09 8.09
CA PHE A 86 4.84 -1.94 7.00
C PHE A 86 4.51 -1.38 5.62
N SER A 87 3.31 -0.85 5.41
CA SER A 87 2.93 -0.20 4.14
C SER A 87 3.77 1.05 3.85
N SER A 88 4.07 1.84 4.89
CA SER A 88 4.88 3.05 4.76
C SER A 88 6.33 2.72 4.41
N VAL A 89 6.93 1.74 5.10
CA VAL A 89 8.28 1.25 4.80
C VAL A 89 8.33 0.61 3.42
N PHE A 90 7.30 -0.14 3.03
CA PHE A 90 7.16 -0.69 1.68
C PHE A 90 7.18 0.41 0.63
N LEU A 91 6.41 1.48 0.81
CA LEU A 91 6.34 2.58 -0.16
C LEU A 91 7.70 3.26 -0.33
N ILE A 92 8.41 3.52 0.77
CA ILE A 92 9.77 4.11 0.72
C ILE A 92 10.72 3.15 -0.02
N SER A 93 10.73 1.87 0.35
CA SER A 93 11.57 0.85 -0.29
C SER A 93 11.22 0.64 -1.77
N TYR A 94 9.94 0.76 -2.15
CA TYR A 94 9.47 0.69 -3.54
C TYR A 94 9.98 1.86 -4.39
N ILE A 95 9.90 3.09 -3.85
CA ILE A 95 10.44 4.30 -4.49
C ILE A 95 11.95 4.13 -4.70
N VAL A 96 12.68 3.73 -3.67
CA VAL A 96 14.13 3.50 -3.76
C VAL A 96 14.45 2.42 -4.79
N ASN A 97 13.69 1.33 -4.82
CA ASN A 97 13.88 0.25 -5.79
C ASN A 97 13.73 0.75 -7.23
N HIS A 98 12.67 1.50 -7.53
CA HIS A 98 12.41 1.99 -8.89
C HIS A 98 13.40 3.07 -9.31
N ALA A 99 13.78 3.96 -8.39
CA ALA A 99 14.80 4.97 -8.67
C ALA A 99 16.16 4.36 -9.05
N LEU A 100 16.51 3.19 -8.47
CA LEU A 100 17.82 2.57 -8.63
C LEU A 100 17.89 1.46 -9.70
N HIS A 101 16.83 0.66 -9.89
CA HIS A 101 16.85 -0.48 -10.83
C HIS A 101 16.04 -0.26 -12.11
N GLY A 102 15.11 0.69 -12.11
CA GLY A 102 14.15 0.84 -13.19
C GLY A 102 13.16 -0.33 -13.28
N ASP A 103 12.33 -0.31 -14.32
CA ASP A 103 11.26 -1.30 -14.51
C ASP A 103 11.79 -2.62 -15.07
N THR A 104 11.43 -3.73 -14.44
CA THR A 104 11.68 -5.07 -14.97
C THR A 104 10.55 -5.49 -15.91
N MET A 105 10.88 -5.72 -17.17
CA MET A 105 9.92 -6.28 -18.12
C MET A 105 9.66 -7.76 -17.79
N PHE A 106 8.38 -8.12 -17.64
CA PHE A 106 7.98 -9.52 -17.44
C PHE A 106 8.29 -10.34 -18.70
N PRO A 107 9.17 -11.36 -18.65
CA PRO A 107 9.63 -12.09 -19.84
C PRO A 107 8.66 -13.17 -20.30
N GLY A 108 7.64 -13.52 -19.49
CA GLY A 108 6.66 -14.54 -19.85
C GLY A 108 5.83 -14.16 -21.08
N HIS A 109 5.33 -15.17 -21.80
CA HIS A 109 4.52 -15.01 -23.01
C HIS A 109 3.15 -15.70 -22.87
N GLY A 110 2.21 -15.35 -23.76
CA GLY A 110 0.90 -15.99 -23.82
C GLY A 110 0.00 -15.69 -22.59
N PRO A 111 -0.87 -16.63 -22.18
CA PRO A 111 -1.88 -16.41 -21.14
C PRO A 111 -1.31 -15.96 -19.78
N VAL A 112 -0.10 -16.40 -19.43
CA VAL A 112 0.57 -16.06 -18.16
C VAL A 112 0.90 -14.57 -18.10
N ARG A 113 1.31 -13.97 -19.22
CA ARG A 113 1.60 -12.53 -19.30
C ARG A 113 0.33 -11.71 -19.09
N THR A 114 -0.77 -12.10 -19.73
CA THR A 114 -2.07 -11.43 -19.56
C THR A 114 -2.54 -11.48 -18.12
N LEU A 115 -2.40 -12.64 -17.46
CA LEU A 115 -2.74 -12.79 -16.05
C LEU A 115 -1.87 -11.89 -15.16
N TYR A 116 -0.55 -11.91 -15.35
CA TYR A 116 0.39 -11.05 -14.62
C TYR A 116 0.06 -9.57 -14.79
N LEU A 117 -0.12 -9.09 -16.01
CA LEU A 117 -0.43 -7.69 -16.30
C LEU A 117 -1.79 -7.28 -15.74
N SER A 118 -2.77 -8.18 -15.75
CA SER A 118 -4.09 -7.92 -15.16
C SER A 118 -4.00 -7.73 -13.65
N ILE A 119 -3.26 -8.60 -12.95
CA ILE A 119 -3.02 -8.49 -11.50
C ILE A 119 -2.20 -7.24 -11.18
N LEU A 120 -1.15 -6.95 -11.96
CA LEU A 120 -0.31 -5.79 -11.76
C LEU A 120 -1.12 -4.50 -11.95
N ALA A 121 -1.90 -4.41 -13.03
CA ALA A 121 -2.74 -3.25 -13.30
C ALA A 121 -3.78 -3.02 -12.20
N SER A 122 -4.49 -4.07 -11.77
CA SER A 122 -5.46 -3.95 -10.68
C SER A 122 -4.79 -3.58 -9.36
N HIS A 123 -3.61 -4.15 -9.05
CA HIS A 123 -2.82 -3.82 -7.87
C HIS A 123 -2.43 -2.33 -7.84
N VAL A 124 -1.91 -1.79 -8.94
CA VAL A 124 -1.49 -0.37 -9.02
C VAL A 124 -2.68 0.55 -8.87
N ILE A 125 -3.77 0.31 -9.62
CA ILE A 125 -4.99 1.13 -9.56
C ILE A 125 -5.57 1.13 -8.14
N LEU A 126 -5.69 -0.05 -7.52
CA LEU A 126 -6.21 -0.16 -6.16
C LEU A 126 -5.26 0.43 -5.12
N SER A 127 -3.94 0.42 -5.35
CA SER A 127 -2.97 1.05 -4.44
C SER A 127 -3.12 2.58 -4.42
N ILE A 128 -3.37 3.20 -5.57
CA ILE A 128 -3.67 4.64 -5.69
C ILE A 128 -4.90 4.99 -4.84
N VAL A 129 -5.93 4.16 -4.88
CA VAL A 129 -7.17 4.35 -4.10
C VAL A 129 -6.97 4.00 -2.61
N ALA A 130 -6.12 3.02 -2.30
CA ALA A 130 -5.86 2.57 -0.94
C ALA A 130 -5.22 3.68 -0.10
N LEU A 131 -4.27 4.44 -0.64
CA LEU A 131 -3.53 5.46 0.10
C LEU A 131 -4.43 6.50 0.80
N PRO A 132 -5.32 7.24 0.09
CA PRO A 132 -6.22 8.19 0.75
C PRO A 132 -7.23 7.51 1.67
N LEU A 133 -7.67 6.28 1.35
CA LEU A 133 -8.59 5.51 2.19
C LEU A 133 -7.97 5.14 3.54
N VAL A 134 -6.75 4.59 3.54
CA VAL A 134 -6.02 4.18 4.75
C VAL A 134 -5.77 5.40 5.64
N LEU A 135 -5.27 6.49 5.07
CA LEU A 135 -5.02 7.74 5.81
C LEU A 135 -6.31 8.31 6.42
N THR A 136 -7.40 8.30 5.66
CA THR A 136 -8.71 8.77 6.13
C THR A 136 -9.27 7.87 7.24
N THR A 137 -9.15 6.54 7.10
CA THR A 137 -9.57 5.57 8.12
C THR A 137 -8.77 5.71 9.40
N LEU A 138 -7.46 5.96 9.32
CA LEU A 138 -6.61 6.25 10.48
C LEU A 138 -6.96 7.58 11.14
N PHE A 139 -7.16 8.65 10.35
CA PHE A 139 -7.61 9.95 10.87
C PHE A 139 -8.90 9.83 11.69
N PHE A 140 -9.90 9.10 11.20
CA PHE A 140 -11.14 8.88 11.94
C PHE A 140 -10.96 8.04 13.21
N SER A 141 -9.99 7.12 13.22
CA SER A 141 -9.63 6.37 14.43
C SER A 141 -8.97 7.26 15.48
N LEU A 142 -7.99 8.07 15.06
CA LEU A 142 -7.22 8.96 15.93
C LEU A 142 -8.05 10.12 16.50
N THR A 143 -9.08 10.56 15.77
CA THR A 143 -10.02 11.60 16.23
C THR A 143 -11.23 11.06 16.99
N GLY A 144 -11.27 9.76 17.30
CA GLY A 144 -12.36 9.12 18.05
C GLY A 144 -13.68 8.99 17.28
N ARG A 145 -13.69 9.24 15.96
CA ARG A 145 -14.89 9.20 15.11
C ARG A 145 -15.17 7.79 14.61
N PHE A 146 -15.38 6.87 15.55
CA PHE A 146 -15.50 5.43 15.25
C PHE A 146 -16.64 5.06 14.31
N ALA A 147 -17.75 5.81 14.31
CA ALA A 147 -18.86 5.60 13.38
C ALA A 147 -18.44 5.83 11.91
N MET A 148 -17.70 6.91 11.65
CA MET A 148 -17.16 7.21 10.32
C MET A 148 -16.02 6.27 9.94
N HIS A 149 -15.13 5.97 10.90
CA HIS A 149 -14.09 4.96 10.74
C HIS A 149 -14.69 3.63 10.26
N ARG A 150 -15.72 3.10 10.94
CA ARG A 150 -16.36 1.83 10.57
C ARG A 150 -17.00 1.87 9.18
N ARG A 151 -17.62 2.99 8.80
CA ARG A 151 -18.25 3.14 7.49
C ARG A 151 -17.24 2.99 6.36
N ILE A 152 -16.07 3.61 6.50
CA ILE A 152 -15.01 3.62 5.48
C ILE A 152 -14.15 2.36 5.56
N ALA A 153 -13.86 1.87 6.78
CA ALA A 153 -13.05 0.67 7.01
C ALA A 153 -13.59 -0.58 6.30
N ARG A 154 -14.91 -0.67 6.08
CA ARG A 154 -15.52 -1.77 5.28
C ARG A 154 -15.03 -1.82 3.82
N TRP A 155 -14.60 -0.68 3.29
CA TRP A 155 -14.01 -0.57 1.95
C TRP A 155 -12.49 -0.55 2.01
N THR A 156 -11.91 0.20 2.96
CA THR A 156 -10.45 0.27 3.15
C THR A 156 -9.85 -1.10 3.39
N PHE A 157 -10.46 -1.92 4.27
CA PHE A 157 -9.91 -3.22 4.65
C PHE A 157 -9.75 -4.18 3.46
N PRO A 158 -10.78 -4.50 2.66
CA PRO A 158 -10.62 -5.43 1.55
C PRO A 158 -9.68 -4.90 0.46
N ILE A 159 -9.70 -3.59 0.17
CA ILE A 159 -8.79 -2.98 -0.80
C ILE A 159 -7.35 -3.08 -0.31
N TRP A 160 -7.11 -2.71 0.95
CA TRP A 160 -5.77 -2.74 1.55
C TRP A 160 -5.23 -4.16 1.62
N LEU A 161 -6.04 -5.13 2.03
CA LEU A 161 -5.66 -6.54 2.04
C LEU A 161 -5.36 -7.06 0.64
N TYR A 162 -6.19 -6.70 -0.35
CA TYR A 162 -5.98 -7.10 -1.75
C TYR A 162 -4.64 -6.60 -2.27
N VAL A 163 -4.31 -5.32 -2.10
CA VAL A 163 -3.03 -4.78 -2.59
C VAL A 163 -1.86 -5.42 -1.86
N SER A 164 -1.94 -5.64 -0.54
CA SER A 164 -0.88 -6.33 0.20
C SER A 164 -0.65 -7.77 -0.27
N ILE A 165 -1.70 -8.54 -0.52
CA ILE A 165 -1.55 -9.91 -1.03
C ILE A 165 -1.01 -9.90 -2.47
N THR A 166 -1.60 -9.09 -3.34
CA THR A 166 -1.19 -9.05 -4.76
C THR A 166 0.24 -8.54 -4.94
N GLY A 167 0.75 -7.68 -4.06
CA GLY A 167 2.16 -7.29 -4.06
C GLY A 167 3.12 -8.48 -3.87
N VAL A 168 2.76 -9.43 -3.00
CA VAL A 168 3.51 -10.69 -2.83
C VAL A 168 3.39 -11.56 -4.09
N VAL A 169 2.19 -11.65 -4.66
CA VAL A 169 1.93 -12.46 -5.86
C VAL A 169 2.74 -11.94 -7.06
N VAL A 170 2.75 -10.63 -7.30
CA VAL A 170 3.52 -10.01 -8.39
C VAL A 170 5.01 -10.35 -8.26
N PHE A 171 5.57 -10.26 -7.04
CA PHE A 171 6.96 -10.67 -6.79
C PHE A 171 7.18 -12.18 -7.03
N ALA A 172 6.26 -13.03 -6.58
CA ALA A 172 6.37 -14.48 -6.80
C ALA A 172 6.35 -14.83 -8.29
N PHE A 173 5.53 -14.16 -9.09
CA PHE A 173 5.53 -14.30 -10.55
C PHE A 173 6.87 -13.84 -11.15
N LEU A 174 7.38 -12.68 -10.76
CA LEU A 174 8.68 -12.22 -11.25
C LEU A 174 9.80 -13.20 -10.88
N LYS A 175 9.80 -13.73 -9.64
CA LYS A 175 10.78 -14.72 -9.19
C LYS A 175 10.69 -16.05 -9.93
N ALA A 176 9.49 -16.47 -10.34
CA ALA A 176 9.29 -17.76 -11.01
C ALA A 176 9.56 -17.74 -12.52
N TYR A 177 9.45 -16.56 -13.16
CA TYR A 177 9.54 -16.43 -14.62
C TYR A 177 10.70 -15.55 -15.11
N ALA A 178 11.22 -14.64 -14.28
CA ALA A 178 12.26 -13.68 -14.66
C ALA A 178 13.65 -13.97 -14.06
N TYR A 179 13.73 -14.93 -13.14
CA TYR A 179 14.96 -15.45 -12.54
C TYR A 179 15.00 -16.97 -12.71
#